data_AF-A0A096B788-F1
#
_entry.id   AF-A0A096B788-F1
#
_cell.length_a   1.000
_cell.length_b   1.000
_cell.length_c   1.000
_cell.angle_alpha   90.00
_cell.angle_beta   90.00
_cell.angle_gamma   90.00
#
_symmetry.space_group_name_H-M   'P 1'
#
loop_
_entity.id
_entity.type
_entity.pdbx_description
1 polymer ?
#
loop_
_entity_poly.entity_id
_entity_poly.type
_entity_poly.pdbx_seq_one_letter_code
_entity_poly.pdbx_strand_id
1 'polypeptide(L)'
;MKRRNTMTAAVFLLAVAAGFLLLATSFFGGEGKFEALLKTFLRERDVMAFVDGAETAVNGDLDRDHLFIQLYGGVQRLSGRRVVEDAVGENTVVRLSTGGLNFVDLQAAPGVGPQVAENAAATAAFSQDLEALGIPYLYVNAPQKLQRGEALLPTGVEEYGNESADAFLAELERQGTDYLDLRPLFEENGIYSNWFFRTDHHWKPEAAFFAWQALTDELEGRYGLAADPALTDPANWDTRVLEHFFLGSQGKRVGSLYAGADDITLYTPKFDTELTYSCPAYGFTRTGPFETSVCFPERVAQQDWFNGNPYTYYAGGDYPIATITNHKNPDGPRVVLLRDSFACALTPFLALSCSELTTIDLRYFEGDLLDTIAGLEPDIALTLYAASTTRLDNLFQYEHTEE
;
A
#
# COMPACT_ATOMS: atom_id res chain seq x y z
N MET A 1 -36.73 9.86 -13.20
CA MET A 1 -36.03 8.75 -13.91
C MET A 1 -35.65 9.06 -15.35
N LYS A 2 -36.58 9.39 -16.26
CA LYS A 2 -36.25 9.57 -17.70
C LYS A 2 -35.11 10.58 -17.98
N ARG A 3 -35.13 11.78 -17.38
CA ARG A 3 -34.08 12.80 -17.59
C ARG A 3 -32.67 12.38 -17.15
N ARG A 4 -32.55 11.65 -16.03
CA ARG A 4 -31.25 11.16 -15.53
C ARG A 4 -30.64 10.16 -16.51
N ASN A 5 -31.45 9.23 -17.00
CA ASN A 5 -31.01 8.22 -17.98
C ASN A 5 -30.63 8.85 -19.32
N THR A 6 -31.37 9.88 -19.78
CA THR A 6 -31.02 10.64 -21.00
C THR A 6 -29.69 11.39 -20.85
N MET A 7 -29.44 11.99 -19.68
CA MET A 7 -28.19 12.69 -19.40
C MET A 7 -27.00 11.72 -19.33
N THR A 8 -27.16 10.57 -18.66
CA THR A 8 -26.12 9.53 -18.63
C THR A 8 -25.81 8.99 -20.04
N ALA A 9 -26.85 8.74 -20.86
CA ALA A 9 -26.66 8.31 -22.24
C ALA A 9 -25.95 9.37 -23.10
N ALA A 10 -26.30 10.65 -22.94
CA ALA A 10 -25.62 11.73 -23.64
C ALA A 10 -24.14 11.85 -23.22
N VAL A 11 -23.85 11.74 -21.92
CA VAL A 11 -22.47 11.75 -21.39
C VAL A 11 -21.67 10.55 -21.89
N PHE A 12 -22.27 9.36 -21.95
CA PHE A 12 -21.63 8.18 -22.53
C PHE A 12 -21.32 8.37 -24.01
N LEU A 13 -22.28 8.85 -24.80
CA LEU A 13 -22.08 9.12 -26.24
C LEU A 13 -21.02 10.20 -26.47
N LEU A 14 -20.95 11.23 -25.62
CA LEU A 14 -19.90 12.23 -25.67
C LEU A 14 -18.53 11.65 -25.32
N ALA A 15 -18.43 10.74 -24.36
CA ALA A 15 -17.17 10.06 -24.03
C ALA A 15 -16.70 9.15 -25.16
N VAL A 16 -17.62 8.42 -25.79
CA VAL A 16 -17.34 7.62 -27.00
C VAL A 16 -16.86 8.53 -28.14
N ALA A 17 -17.55 9.65 -28.38
CA ALA A 17 -17.15 10.62 -29.39
C ALA A 17 -15.77 11.24 -29.08
N ALA A 18 -15.46 11.53 -27.82
CA ALA A 18 -14.15 12.00 -27.39
C ALA A 18 -13.06 10.95 -27.63
N GLY A 19 -13.33 9.67 -27.35
CA GLY A 19 -12.42 8.56 -27.69
C GLY A 19 -12.14 8.46 -29.19
N PHE A 20 -13.18 8.58 -30.02
CA PHE A 20 -13.01 8.63 -31.49
C PHE A 20 -12.23 9.86 -31.96
N LEU A 21 -12.47 11.02 -31.35
CA LEU A 21 -11.72 12.24 -31.63
C LEU A 21 -10.24 12.08 -31.28
N LEU A 22 -9.92 11.44 -30.14
CA LEU A 22 -8.53 11.18 -29.72
C LEU A 22 -7.81 10.26 -30.71
N LEU A 23 -8.46 9.17 -31.11
CA LEU A 23 -7.95 8.27 -32.14
C LEU A 23 -7.72 9.00 -33.47
N ALA A 24 -8.67 9.83 -33.88
CA ALA A 24 -8.53 10.64 -35.08
C ALA A 24 -7.34 11.63 -34.96
N THR A 25 -7.18 12.32 -33.84
CA THR A 25 -6.06 13.25 -33.63
C THR A 25 -4.72 12.55 -33.58
N SER A 26 -4.64 11.36 -32.96
CA SER A 26 -3.41 10.55 -32.95
C SER A 26 -3.03 10.08 -34.36
N PHE A 27 -4.05 9.66 -35.14
CA PHE A 27 -3.90 9.18 -36.51
C PHE A 27 -3.54 10.27 -37.54
N PHE A 28 -4.04 11.49 -37.36
CA PHE A 28 -3.72 12.63 -38.24
C PHE A 28 -2.52 13.46 -37.74
N GLY A 29 -2.06 13.23 -36.51
CA GLY A 29 -0.95 13.93 -35.88
C GLY A 29 0.43 13.40 -36.23
N GLY A 30 0.55 12.22 -36.86
CA GLY A 30 1.83 11.67 -37.30
C GLY A 30 2.61 10.86 -36.26
N GLU A 31 2.06 10.71 -35.05
CA GLU A 31 2.73 10.12 -33.89
C GLU A 31 1.99 8.89 -33.31
N GLY A 32 0.88 8.47 -33.92
CA GLY A 32 0.06 7.36 -33.42
C GLY A 32 0.64 5.99 -33.71
N LYS A 33 0.58 5.08 -32.73
CA LYS A 33 0.96 3.67 -32.87
C LYS A 33 0.11 2.96 -33.92
N PHE A 34 -1.19 3.28 -34.00
CA PHE A 34 -2.08 2.70 -35.00
C PHE A 34 -1.76 3.21 -36.41
N GLU A 35 -1.41 4.49 -36.54
CA GLU A 35 -0.93 5.06 -37.81
C GLU A 35 0.38 4.41 -38.26
N ALA A 36 1.33 4.20 -37.35
CA ALA A 36 2.60 3.52 -37.62
C ALA A 36 2.37 2.06 -38.06
N LEU A 37 1.50 1.33 -37.36
CA LEU A 37 1.12 -0.03 -37.74
C LEU A 37 0.47 -0.07 -39.12
N LEU A 38 -0.44 0.86 -39.44
CA LEU A 38 -1.08 0.95 -40.74
C LEU A 38 -0.06 1.25 -41.86
N LYS A 39 0.90 2.15 -41.62
CA LYS A 39 2.00 2.43 -42.57
C LYS A 39 2.84 1.19 -42.85
N THR A 40 3.17 0.41 -41.81
CA THR A 40 3.91 -0.86 -41.94
C THR A 40 3.09 -1.88 -42.73
N PHE A 41 1.81 -2.05 -42.42
CA PHE A 41 0.92 -2.92 -43.17
C PHE A 41 0.80 -2.53 -44.65
N LEU A 42 0.68 -1.23 -44.97
CA LEU A 42 0.62 -0.76 -46.36
C LEU A 42 1.89 -1.09 -47.14
N ARG A 43 3.04 -1.17 -46.46
CA ARG A 43 4.34 -1.55 -47.04
C ARG A 43 4.49 -3.06 -47.20
N GLU A 44 4.18 -3.82 -46.15
CA GLU A 44 4.55 -5.24 -46.03
C GLU A 44 3.40 -6.20 -46.39
N ARG A 45 2.15 -5.71 -46.34
CA ARG A 45 0.90 -6.46 -46.59
C ARG A 45 0.73 -7.71 -45.73
N ASP A 46 1.38 -7.76 -44.58
CA ASP A 46 1.19 -8.81 -43.59
C ASP A 46 -0.11 -8.57 -42.81
N VAL A 47 -1.15 -9.31 -43.19
CA VAL A 47 -2.47 -9.21 -42.59
C VAL A 47 -2.48 -9.73 -41.15
N MET A 48 -1.70 -10.77 -40.84
CA MET A 48 -1.72 -11.38 -39.50
C MET A 48 -1.03 -10.45 -38.51
N ALA A 49 0.15 -9.92 -38.85
CA ALA A 49 0.84 -8.94 -38.02
C ALA A 49 0.01 -7.66 -37.79
N PHE A 50 -0.77 -7.22 -38.79
CA PHE A 50 -1.66 -6.07 -38.63
C PHE A 50 -2.82 -6.36 -37.67
N VAL A 51 -3.50 -7.50 -37.83
CA VAL A 51 -4.62 -7.88 -36.95
C VAL A 51 -4.15 -8.08 -35.52
N ASP A 52 -3.02 -8.76 -35.32
CA ASP A 52 -2.45 -9.02 -34.00
C ASP A 52 -1.98 -7.72 -33.30
N GLY A 53 -1.49 -6.74 -34.07
CA GLY A 53 -1.00 -5.46 -33.55
C GLY A 53 -2.08 -4.38 -33.38
N ALA A 54 -3.22 -4.49 -34.06
CA ALA A 54 -4.19 -3.39 -34.18
C ALA A 54 -4.81 -2.99 -32.84
N GLU A 55 -5.23 -3.97 -32.05
CA GLU A 55 -5.81 -3.73 -30.73
C GLU A 55 -4.79 -3.06 -29.79
N THR A 56 -3.56 -3.59 -29.74
CA THR A 56 -2.46 -3.01 -28.95
C THR A 56 -2.14 -1.58 -29.37
N ALA A 57 -2.14 -1.30 -30.66
CA ALA A 57 -1.84 0.02 -31.20
C ALA A 57 -2.96 1.03 -30.90
N VAL A 58 -4.23 0.63 -31.05
CA VAL A 58 -5.40 1.45 -30.67
C VAL A 58 -5.42 1.72 -29.17
N ASN A 59 -5.19 0.71 -28.34
CA ASN A 59 -5.11 0.87 -26.88
C ASN A 59 -3.97 1.80 -26.49
N GLY A 60 -2.80 1.65 -27.12
CA GLY A 60 -1.66 2.52 -26.88
C GLY A 60 -1.86 3.97 -27.33
N ASP A 61 -2.72 4.21 -28.33
CA ASP A 61 -3.10 5.57 -28.75
C ASP A 61 -4.18 6.19 -27.86
N LEU A 62 -5.13 5.39 -27.37
CA LEU A 62 -6.16 5.83 -26.42
C LEU A 62 -5.59 6.13 -25.03
N ASP A 63 -4.58 5.39 -24.60
CA ASP A 63 -3.97 5.50 -23.28
C ASP A 63 -2.73 6.42 -23.24
N ARG A 64 -2.37 7.05 -24.37
CA ARG A 64 -1.11 7.80 -24.53
C ARG A 64 -0.85 8.85 -23.44
N ASP A 65 -1.91 9.53 -22.98
CA ASP A 65 -1.86 10.51 -21.88
C ASP A 65 -2.78 10.10 -20.71
N HIS A 66 -3.21 8.82 -20.67
CA HIS A 66 -4.20 8.30 -19.73
C HIS A 66 -5.53 9.08 -19.71
N LEU A 67 -5.82 9.86 -20.76
CA LEU A 67 -7.04 10.65 -20.84
C LEU A 67 -8.29 9.76 -20.93
N PHE A 68 -8.19 8.60 -21.59
CA PHE A 68 -9.31 7.68 -21.70
C PHE A 68 -9.75 7.15 -20.33
N ILE A 69 -8.83 6.65 -19.51
CA ILE A 69 -9.14 6.15 -18.17
C ILE A 69 -9.71 7.25 -17.27
N GLN A 70 -9.21 8.48 -17.41
CA GLN A 70 -9.75 9.66 -16.75
C GLN A 70 -11.21 9.90 -17.14
N LEU A 71 -11.50 10.04 -18.44
CA LEU A 71 -12.86 10.30 -18.94
C LEU A 71 -13.81 9.17 -18.57
N TYR A 72 -13.39 7.92 -18.74
CA TYR A 72 -14.17 6.75 -18.38
C TYR A 72 -14.54 6.77 -16.89
N GLY A 73 -13.57 7.04 -16.02
CA GLY A 73 -13.78 7.31 -14.60
C GLY A 73 -14.81 8.40 -14.33
N GLY A 74 -14.69 9.54 -15.01
CA GLY A 74 -15.66 10.63 -14.92
C GLY A 74 -17.08 10.21 -15.26
N VAL A 75 -17.26 9.44 -16.34
CA VAL A 75 -18.57 8.87 -16.74
C VAL A 75 -19.11 7.93 -15.67
N GLN A 76 -18.27 7.04 -15.12
CA GLN A 76 -18.67 6.14 -14.04
C GLN A 76 -19.18 6.92 -12.82
N ARG A 77 -18.45 7.96 -12.39
CA ARG A 77 -18.85 8.83 -11.28
C ARG A 77 -20.18 9.53 -11.56
N LEU A 78 -20.33 10.14 -12.74
CA LEU A 78 -21.55 10.87 -13.12
C LEU A 78 -22.78 9.96 -13.27
N SER A 79 -22.57 8.70 -13.65
CA SER A 79 -23.63 7.70 -13.71
C SER A 79 -24.01 7.12 -12.33
N GLY A 80 -23.24 7.45 -11.29
CA GLY A 80 -23.45 6.96 -9.92
C GLY A 80 -22.96 5.53 -9.71
N ARG A 81 -22.14 4.99 -10.62
CA ARG A 81 -21.48 3.69 -10.41
C ARG A 81 -20.51 3.81 -9.24
N ARG A 82 -20.59 2.84 -8.33
CA ARG A 82 -19.70 2.70 -7.17
C ARG A 82 -18.83 1.44 -7.25
N VAL A 83 -19.05 0.58 -8.24
CA VAL A 83 -18.28 -0.63 -8.48
C VAL A 83 -17.78 -0.57 -9.92
N VAL A 84 -16.46 -0.63 -10.07
CA VAL A 84 -15.77 -0.65 -11.36
C VAL A 84 -14.88 -1.90 -11.35
N GLU A 85 -15.34 -2.92 -12.06
CA GLU A 85 -14.64 -4.19 -12.20
C GLU A 85 -13.30 -4.01 -12.91
N ASP A 86 -12.28 -4.68 -12.39
CA ASP A 86 -10.95 -4.75 -12.98
C ASP A 86 -10.78 -6.10 -13.70
N ALA A 87 -9.84 -6.17 -14.64
CA ALA A 87 -9.53 -7.43 -15.33
C ALA A 87 -9.00 -8.49 -14.36
N VAL A 88 -8.33 -8.06 -13.28
CA VAL A 88 -7.96 -8.90 -12.15
C VAL A 88 -9.00 -8.72 -11.05
N GLY A 89 -9.77 -9.77 -10.75
CA GLY A 89 -10.95 -9.70 -9.87
C GLY A 89 -10.68 -9.04 -8.52
N GLU A 90 -9.56 -9.40 -7.87
CA GLU A 90 -9.11 -8.84 -6.58
C GLU A 90 -8.86 -7.33 -6.59
N ASN A 91 -8.63 -6.76 -7.78
CA ASN A 91 -8.36 -5.34 -7.98
C ASN A 91 -9.61 -4.54 -8.36
N THR A 92 -10.80 -5.14 -8.29
CA THR A 92 -12.05 -4.43 -8.52
C THR A 92 -12.20 -3.25 -7.57
N VAL A 93 -12.45 -2.07 -8.12
CA VAL A 93 -12.48 -0.82 -7.36
C VAL A 93 -13.90 -0.50 -6.92
N VAL A 94 -14.08 -0.44 -5.60
CA VAL A 94 -15.32 -0.05 -4.95
C VAL A 94 -15.16 1.33 -4.32
N ARG A 95 -16.10 2.24 -4.61
CA ARG A 95 -16.15 3.57 -4.00
C ARG A 95 -17.04 3.54 -2.76
N LEU A 96 -16.44 3.80 -1.61
CA LEU A 96 -17.08 3.88 -0.29
C LEU A 96 -18.02 5.08 -0.20
N SER A 97 -18.93 5.08 0.80
CA SER A 97 -19.83 6.20 1.08
C SER A 97 -19.07 7.46 1.50
N THR A 98 -17.88 7.30 2.09
CA THR A 98 -16.92 8.37 2.40
C THR A 98 -16.28 8.99 1.15
N GLY A 99 -16.44 8.36 -0.02
CA GLY A 99 -15.83 8.79 -1.28
C GLY A 99 -14.41 8.26 -1.52
N GLY A 100 -13.83 7.53 -0.55
CA GLY A 100 -12.62 6.72 -0.72
C GLY A 100 -12.85 5.50 -1.60
N LEU A 101 -11.76 4.97 -2.14
CA LEU A 101 -11.73 3.74 -2.93
C LEU A 101 -11.27 2.58 -2.04
N ASN A 102 -11.74 1.37 -2.35
CA ASN A 102 -11.27 0.13 -1.76
C ASN A 102 -11.19 -0.93 -2.84
N PHE A 103 -10.24 -1.85 -2.72
CA PHE A 103 -10.28 -3.08 -3.51
C PHE A 103 -11.24 -4.06 -2.84
N VAL A 104 -12.02 -4.77 -3.65
CA VAL A 104 -12.89 -5.85 -3.18
C VAL A 104 -12.92 -6.91 -4.25
N ASP A 105 -12.51 -8.14 -3.92
CA ASP A 105 -12.75 -9.28 -4.79
C ASP A 105 -14.23 -9.67 -4.71
N LEU A 106 -14.98 -9.41 -5.79
CA LEU A 106 -16.39 -9.76 -5.89
C LEU A 106 -16.65 -11.27 -5.99
N GLN A 107 -15.61 -12.07 -6.23
CA GLN A 107 -15.68 -13.53 -6.33
C GLN A 107 -15.15 -14.24 -5.08
N ALA A 108 -14.63 -13.50 -4.10
CA ALA A 108 -14.13 -14.09 -2.87
C ALA A 108 -15.22 -14.87 -2.13
N ALA A 109 -14.82 -16.00 -1.53
CA ALA A 109 -15.71 -16.77 -0.69
C ALA A 109 -16.22 -15.90 0.48
N PRO A 110 -17.51 -16.00 0.82
CA PRO A 110 -18.08 -15.21 1.90
C PRO A 110 -17.59 -15.69 3.26
N GLY A 111 -17.44 -14.76 4.19
CA GLY A 111 -17.09 -15.02 5.58
C GLY A 111 -15.59 -15.15 5.83
N VAL A 112 -15.27 -15.55 7.06
CA VAL A 112 -13.90 -15.86 7.49
C VAL A 112 -13.54 -17.24 6.94
N GLY A 113 -12.59 -17.28 6.01
CA GLY A 113 -12.10 -18.53 5.42
C GLY A 113 -11.20 -19.33 6.38
N PRO A 114 -10.97 -20.63 6.13
CA PRO A 114 -10.10 -21.47 6.95
C PRO A 114 -8.66 -20.96 7.02
N GLN A 115 -8.19 -20.29 5.96
CA GLN A 115 -6.86 -19.68 5.87
C GLN A 115 -6.53 -18.77 7.06
N VAL A 116 -7.51 -18.06 7.61
CA VAL A 116 -7.30 -17.14 8.73
C VAL A 116 -6.83 -17.89 9.97
N ALA A 117 -7.41 -19.05 10.25
CA ALA A 117 -7.00 -19.89 11.37
C ALA A 117 -5.62 -20.52 11.14
N GLU A 118 -5.32 -20.91 9.90
CA GLU A 118 -4.00 -21.44 9.51
C GLU A 118 -2.91 -20.38 9.66
N ASN A 119 -3.16 -19.14 9.19
CA ASN A 119 -2.25 -18.00 9.33
C ASN A 119 -2.01 -17.65 10.81
N ALA A 120 -3.04 -17.67 11.64
CA ALA A 120 -2.91 -17.39 13.07
C ALA A 120 -2.11 -18.49 13.78
N ALA A 121 -2.38 -19.76 13.46
CA ALA A 121 -1.61 -20.88 14.00
C ALA A 121 -0.13 -20.84 13.58
N ALA A 122 0.14 -20.51 12.31
CA ALA A 122 1.51 -20.34 11.82
C ALA A 122 2.24 -19.20 12.53
N THR A 123 1.54 -18.08 12.78
CA THR A 123 2.10 -16.93 13.52
C THR A 123 2.38 -17.28 14.98
N ALA A 124 1.49 -18.03 15.62
CA ALA A 124 1.70 -18.51 16.98
C ALA A 124 2.87 -19.49 17.09
N ALA A 125 3.02 -20.40 16.11
CA ALA A 125 4.16 -21.30 16.03
C ALA A 125 5.48 -20.52 15.85
N PHE A 126 5.51 -19.60 14.91
CA PHE A 126 6.67 -18.71 14.70
C PHE A 126 7.04 -17.91 15.96
N SER A 127 6.04 -17.40 16.69
CA SER A 127 6.26 -16.73 17.99
C SER A 127 6.91 -17.66 19.02
N GLN A 128 6.52 -18.94 19.08
CA GLN A 128 7.09 -19.93 19.99
C GLN A 128 8.52 -20.31 19.59
N ASP A 129 8.80 -20.40 18.29
CA ASP A 129 10.14 -20.67 17.77
C ASP A 129 11.11 -19.52 18.11
N LEU A 130 10.66 -18.27 18.00
CA LEU A 130 11.42 -17.09 18.45
C LEU A 130 11.61 -17.07 19.98
N GLU A 131 10.57 -17.42 20.74
CA GLU A 131 10.67 -17.50 22.21
C GLU A 131 11.71 -18.54 22.65
N ALA A 132 11.80 -19.68 21.96
CA ALA A 132 12.81 -20.70 22.21
C ALA A 132 14.25 -20.21 21.96
N LEU A 133 14.42 -19.20 21.11
CA LEU A 133 15.67 -18.49 20.86
C LEU A 133 15.90 -17.31 21.82
N GLY A 134 14.95 -17.02 22.71
CA GLY A 134 14.99 -15.88 23.62
C GLY A 134 14.69 -14.54 22.96
N ILE A 135 14.04 -14.54 21.80
CA ILE A 135 13.66 -13.34 21.04
C ILE A 135 12.17 -13.06 21.28
N PRO A 136 11.80 -11.97 21.98
CA PRO A 136 10.41 -11.55 22.09
C PRO A 136 9.78 -11.27 20.72
N TYR A 137 8.47 -11.53 20.61
CA TYR A 137 7.71 -11.29 19.38
C TYR A 137 6.43 -10.50 19.68
N LEU A 138 6.09 -9.55 18.80
CA LEU A 138 4.83 -8.80 18.84
C LEU A 138 4.19 -8.73 17.46
N TYR A 139 2.95 -9.20 17.34
CA TYR A 139 2.11 -8.99 16.16
C TYR A 139 1.34 -7.67 16.24
N VAL A 140 1.59 -6.74 15.32
CA VAL A 140 0.92 -5.44 15.25
C VAL A 140 -0.13 -5.46 14.13
N ASN A 141 -1.39 -5.39 14.52
CA ASN A 141 -2.52 -5.33 13.59
C ASN A 141 -2.88 -3.86 13.29
N ALA A 142 -2.46 -3.37 12.13
CA ALA A 142 -2.80 -2.05 11.65
C ALA A 142 -4.25 -2.00 11.10
N PRO A 143 -4.93 -0.85 11.14
CA PRO A 143 -6.29 -0.76 10.64
C PRO A 143 -6.35 -0.90 9.10
N GLN A 144 -7.54 -1.21 8.59
CA GLN A 144 -7.84 -1.12 7.17
C GLN A 144 -8.82 0.02 6.90
N LYS A 145 -9.02 0.39 5.63
CA LYS A 145 -9.86 1.55 5.28
C LYS A 145 -11.34 1.37 5.62
N LEU A 146 -11.82 0.13 5.70
CA LEU A 146 -13.18 -0.20 6.13
C LEU A 146 -13.25 -0.17 7.67
N GLN A 147 -13.91 0.86 8.22
CA GLN A 147 -14.15 0.96 9.66
C GLN A 147 -15.10 -0.14 10.15
N ARG A 148 -14.81 -0.73 11.31
CA ARG A 148 -15.70 -1.74 11.92
C ARG A 148 -17.04 -1.13 12.29
N GLY A 149 -18.11 -1.90 12.07
CA GLY A 149 -19.48 -1.50 12.40
C GLY A 149 -20.11 -0.47 11.44
N GLU A 150 -19.38 0.03 10.44
CA GLU A 150 -19.87 1.04 9.51
C GLU A 150 -20.26 0.45 8.15
N ALA A 151 -21.45 0.82 7.66
CA ALA A 151 -21.94 0.39 6.35
C ALA A 151 -21.39 1.27 5.21
N LEU A 152 -20.10 1.07 4.86
CA LEU A 152 -19.39 1.91 3.88
C LEU A 152 -19.54 1.43 2.42
N LEU A 153 -19.66 0.12 2.23
CA LEU A 153 -19.75 -0.52 0.92
C LEU A 153 -21.11 -0.27 0.24
N PRO A 154 -21.20 -0.34 -1.10
CA PRO A 154 -22.47 -0.38 -1.81
C PRO A 154 -23.30 -1.61 -1.40
N THR A 155 -24.63 -1.51 -1.45
CA THR A 155 -25.52 -2.64 -1.19
C THR A 155 -25.18 -3.84 -2.08
N GLY A 156 -25.02 -5.01 -1.47
CA GLY A 156 -24.70 -6.26 -2.16
C GLY A 156 -23.20 -6.49 -2.39
N VAL A 157 -22.33 -5.60 -1.91
CA VAL A 157 -20.88 -5.81 -1.87
C VAL A 157 -20.48 -6.08 -0.43
N GLU A 158 -19.73 -7.15 -0.22
CA GLU A 158 -19.26 -7.60 1.08
C GLU A 158 -17.73 -7.75 1.05
N GLU A 159 -17.09 -7.51 2.19
CA GLU A 159 -15.66 -7.69 2.44
C GLU A 159 -15.53 -8.10 3.91
N TYR A 160 -14.58 -8.99 4.22
CA TYR A 160 -14.52 -9.73 5.49
C TYR A 160 -13.17 -9.56 6.23
N GLY A 161 -12.38 -8.55 5.88
CA GLY A 161 -11.03 -8.35 6.41
C GLY A 161 -11.03 -8.01 7.90
N ASN A 162 -12.06 -7.32 8.41
CA ASN A 162 -12.16 -7.00 9.83
C ASN A 162 -12.55 -8.22 10.65
N GLU A 163 -13.51 -8.98 10.17
CA GLU A 163 -13.95 -10.24 10.75
C GLU A 163 -12.81 -11.27 10.72
N SER A 164 -12.02 -11.28 9.64
CA SER A 164 -10.81 -12.11 9.53
C SER A 164 -9.76 -11.70 10.55
N ALA A 165 -9.49 -10.39 10.71
CA ALA A 165 -8.57 -9.91 11.73
C ALA A 165 -9.07 -10.21 13.15
N ASP A 166 -10.37 -10.09 13.43
CA ASP A 166 -10.93 -10.45 14.73
C ASP A 166 -10.74 -11.93 15.05
N ALA A 167 -11.00 -12.82 14.08
CA ALA A 167 -10.78 -14.25 14.23
C ALA A 167 -9.29 -14.61 14.38
N PHE A 168 -8.41 -13.95 13.62
CA PHE A 168 -6.97 -14.12 13.69
C PHE A 168 -6.43 -13.73 15.08
N LEU A 169 -6.78 -12.54 15.58
CA LEU A 169 -6.32 -12.05 16.88
C LEU A 169 -6.89 -12.86 18.05
N ALA A 170 -8.14 -13.32 17.95
CA ALA A 170 -8.72 -14.21 18.96
C ALA A 170 -7.95 -15.55 19.05
N GLU A 171 -7.45 -16.06 17.93
CA GLU A 171 -6.61 -17.26 17.91
C GLU A 171 -5.22 -17.00 18.48
N LEU A 172 -4.60 -15.85 18.18
CA LEU A 172 -3.34 -15.44 18.82
C LEU A 172 -3.50 -15.35 20.35
N GLU A 173 -4.58 -14.71 20.83
CA GLU A 173 -4.89 -14.62 22.26
C GLU A 173 -5.04 -16.02 22.88
N ARG A 174 -5.75 -16.93 22.21
CA ARG A 174 -5.96 -18.31 22.67
C ARG A 174 -4.64 -19.09 22.78
N GLN A 175 -3.67 -18.81 21.92
CA GLN A 175 -2.36 -19.45 21.90
C GLN A 175 -1.34 -18.75 22.81
N GLY A 176 -1.70 -17.59 23.40
CA GLY A 176 -0.80 -16.81 24.24
C GLY A 176 0.23 -16.00 23.46
N THR A 177 -0.03 -15.72 22.17
CA THR A 177 0.85 -14.88 21.34
C THR A 177 0.51 -13.41 21.54
N ASP A 178 1.55 -12.62 21.81
CA ASP A 178 1.43 -11.19 22.02
C ASP A 178 1.02 -10.46 20.75
N TYR A 179 0.00 -9.60 20.87
CA TYR A 179 -0.43 -8.72 19.79
C TYR A 179 -0.81 -7.32 20.29
N LEU A 180 -0.78 -6.36 19.36
CA LEU A 180 -1.29 -5.00 19.51
C LEU A 180 -2.31 -4.72 18.39
N ASP A 181 -3.58 -4.53 18.76
CA ASP A 181 -4.62 -4.11 17.81
C ASP A 181 -4.71 -2.58 17.77
N LEU A 182 -4.28 -1.97 16.66
CA LEU A 182 -4.34 -0.53 16.48
C LEU A 182 -5.72 -0.04 16.02
N ARG A 183 -6.66 -0.93 15.64
CA ARG A 183 -7.98 -0.50 15.13
C ARG A 183 -8.73 0.43 16.10
N PRO A 184 -8.86 0.12 17.42
CA PRO A 184 -9.52 1.01 18.37
C PRO A 184 -8.87 2.40 18.44
N LEU A 185 -7.54 2.47 18.43
CA LEU A 185 -6.80 3.73 18.47
C LEU A 185 -7.25 4.69 17.35
N PHE A 186 -7.37 4.18 16.12
CA PHE A 186 -7.78 4.99 14.97
C PHE A 186 -9.29 5.25 14.92
N GLU A 187 -10.12 4.35 15.45
CA GLU A 187 -11.58 4.51 15.57
C GLU A 187 -11.95 5.61 16.58
N GLU A 188 -11.17 5.76 17.65
CA GLU A 188 -11.44 6.68 18.75
C GLU A 188 -10.81 8.07 18.55
N ASN A 189 -9.90 8.23 17.59
CA ASN A 189 -9.16 9.47 17.38
C ASN A 189 -9.42 10.04 15.98
N GLY A 190 -10.15 11.17 15.93
CA GLY A 190 -10.39 11.90 14.69
C GLY A 190 -11.47 11.29 13.79
N ILE A 191 -11.40 11.59 12.49
CA ILE A 191 -12.33 11.05 11.48
C ILE A 191 -11.64 9.87 10.81
N TYR A 192 -12.14 8.66 11.01
CA TYR A 192 -11.47 7.42 10.60
C TYR A 192 -10.99 7.43 9.13
N SER A 193 -11.85 7.88 8.20
CA SER A 193 -11.50 7.91 6.78
C SER A 193 -10.35 8.86 6.43
N ASN A 194 -10.01 9.82 7.31
CA ASN A 194 -8.91 10.75 7.08
C ASN A 194 -7.54 10.12 7.33
N TRP A 195 -7.48 8.99 8.03
CA TRP A 195 -6.25 8.23 8.25
C TRP A 195 -5.75 7.50 6.99
N PHE A 196 -6.57 7.42 5.94
CA PHE A 196 -6.26 6.69 4.73
C PHE A 196 -6.23 7.59 3.50
N PHE A 197 -5.43 7.20 2.52
CA PHE A 197 -5.53 7.79 1.20
C PHE A 197 -6.89 7.47 0.58
N ARG A 198 -7.43 8.43 -0.19
CA ARG A 198 -8.74 8.26 -0.82
C ARG A 198 -8.63 7.38 -2.06
N THR A 199 -7.50 7.41 -2.75
CA THR A 199 -7.24 6.71 -4.02
C THR A 199 -6.20 5.60 -3.91
N ASP A 200 -5.57 5.43 -2.75
CA ASP A 200 -4.62 4.37 -2.47
C ASP A 200 -5.07 3.50 -1.31
N HIS A 201 -4.70 2.22 -1.29
CA HIS A 201 -5.09 1.28 -0.25
C HIS A 201 -4.43 1.54 1.12
N HIS A 202 -3.29 2.24 1.14
CA HIS A 202 -2.55 2.50 2.37
C HIS A 202 -3.18 3.57 3.27
N TRP A 203 -2.77 3.54 4.54
CA TRP A 203 -2.87 4.70 5.43
C TRP A 203 -1.98 5.87 4.98
N LYS A 204 -2.22 7.06 5.51
CA LYS A 204 -1.38 8.24 5.25
C LYS A 204 -0.16 8.29 6.19
N PRO A 205 0.89 9.06 5.86
CA PRO A 205 2.04 9.25 6.74
C PRO A 205 1.68 9.76 8.14
N GLU A 206 0.63 10.56 8.27
CA GLU A 206 0.11 11.03 9.55
C GLU A 206 -0.42 9.88 10.42
N ALA A 207 -1.06 8.89 9.79
CA ALA A 207 -1.52 7.69 10.48
C ALA A 207 -0.34 6.81 10.89
N ALA A 208 0.65 6.65 10.02
CA ALA A 208 1.87 5.92 10.33
C ALA A 208 2.67 6.56 11.48
N PHE A 209 2.74 7.90 11.52
CA PHE A 209 3.32 8.65 12.63
C PHE A 209 2.55 8.37 13.93
N PHE A 210 1.21 8.45 13.90
CA PHE A 210 0.37 8.19 15.08
C PHE A 210 0.48 6.74 15.58
N ALA A 211 0.55 5.76 14.67
CA ALA A 211 0.82 4.36 15.00
C ALA A 211 2.21 4.18 15.63
N TRP A 212 3.23 4.90 15.17
CA TRP A 212 4.56 4.87 15.77
C TRP A 212 4.57 5.42 17.21
N GLN A 213 3.78 6.46 17.51
CA GLN A 213 3.63 6.95 18.89
C GLN A 213 3.08 5.83 19.79
N ALA A 214 1.97 5.20 19.39
CA ALA A 214 1.36 4.12 20.18
C ALA A 214 2.25 2.87 20.28
N LEU A 215 2.95 2.51 19.20
CA LEU A 215 3.87 1.37 19.21
C LEU A 215 5.06 1.63 20.14
N THR A 216 5.58 2.86 20.19
CA THR A 216 6.67 3.23 21.11
C THR A 216 6.23 3.05 22.57
N ASP A 217 5.02 3.50 22.92
CA ASP A 217 4.47 3.32 24.27
C ASP A 217 4.29 1.84 24.63
N GLU A 218 3.82 1.01 23.68
CA GLU A 218 3.67 -0.43 23.88
C GLU A 218 5.03 -1.13 24.09
N LEU A 219 6.02 -0.78 23.27
CA LEU A 219 7.37 -1.33 23.35
C LEU A 219 8.06 -0.97 24.68
N GLU A 220 7.91 0.27 25.16
CA GLU A 220 8.38 0.66 26.48
C GLU A 220 7.64 -0.09 27.59
N GLY A 221 6.31 -0.11 27.55
CA GLY A 221 5.47 -0.64 28.61
C GLY A 221 5.58 -2.15 28.83
N ARG A 222 5.70 -2.93 27.75
CA ARG A 222 5.71 -4.41 27.82
C ARG A 222 7.08 -5.03 27.67
N TYR A 223 7.96 -4.42 26.90
CA TYR A 223 9.27 -4.98 26.57
C TYR A 223 10.43 -4.17 27.14
N GLY A 224 10.17 -3.03 27.78
CA GLY A 224 11.21 -2.17 28.35
C GLY A 224 12.07 -1.47 27.28
N LEU A 225 11.61 -1.45 26.03
CA LEU A 225 12.31 -0.86 24.89
C LEU A 225 11.87 0.59 24.72
N ALA A 226 12.37 1.46 25.58
CA ALA A 226 12.05 2.89 25.56
C ALA A 226 12.74 3.60 24.39
N ALA A 227 12.03 4.56 23.79
CA ALA A 227 12.61 5.56 22.88
C ALA A 227 12.53 6.95 23.52
N ASP A 228 13.36 7.89 23.06
CA ASP A 228 13.26 9.28 23.53
C ASP A 228 11.89 9.86 23.15
N PRO A 229 11.05 10.29 24.12
CA PRO A 229 9.74 10.88 23.84
C PRO A 229 9.79 12.13 22.96
N ALA A 230 10.95 12.80 22.87
CA ALA A 230 11.12 13.93 21.96
C ALA A 230 11.02 13.51 20.49
N LEU A 231 11.31 12.25 20.15
CA LEU A 231 11.22 11.73 18.78
C LEU A 231 9.76 11.72 18.30
N THR A 232 8.83 11.34 19.16
CA THR A 232 7.42 11.16 18.84
C THR A 232 6.57 12.42 19.04
N ASP A 233 7.12 13.51 19.58
CA ASP A 233 6.42 14.79 19.76
C ASP A 233 6.23 15.51 18.40
N PRO A 234 4.98 15.75 17.93
CA PRO A 234 4.71 16.47 16.69
C PRO A 234 5.36 17.87 16.61
N ALA A 235 5.62 18.53 17.75
CA ALA A 235 6.28 19.84 17.78
C ALA A 235 7.72 19.80 17.24
N ASN A 236 8.37 18.63 17.32
CA ASN A 236 9.74 18.38 16.85
C ASN A 236 9.83 17.98 15.38
N TRP A 237 8.74 18.12 14.63
CA TRP A 237 8.68 17.83 13.20
C TRP A 237 8.19 19.04 12.41
N ASP A 238 8.74 19.22 11.22
CA ASP A 238 8.16 20.03 10.15
C ASP A 238 7.42 19.12 9.18
N THR A 239 6.33 19.65 8.60
CA THR A 239 5.55 18.94 7.59
C THR A 239 5.38 19.80 6.34
N ARG A 240 5.44 19.15 5.17
CA ARG A 240 5.16 19.77 3.88
C ARG A 240 4.16 18.92 3.12
N VAL A 241 3.00 19.50 2.85
CA VAL A 241 1.95 18.85 2.07
C VAL A 241 2.18 19.07 0.58
N LEU A 242 2.21 17.98 -0.19
CA LEU A 242 2.12 18.00 -1.64
C LEU A 242 0.66 17.82 -2.05
N GLU A 243 -0.01 18.91 -2.38
CA GLU A 243 -1.43 18.90 -2.75
C GLU A 243 -1.66 18.19 -4.09
N HIS A 244 -2.66 17.31 -4.13
CA HIS A 244 -3.14 16.60 -5.31
C HIS A 244 -2.05 15.85 -6.09
N PHE A 245 -1.00 15.44 -5.38
CA PHE A 245 0.23 14.91 -5.96
C PHE A 245 0.14 13.41 -6.23
N PHE A 246 -0.67 12.69 -5.45
CA PHE A 246 -0.71 11.24 -5.48
C PHE A 246 -2.01 10.71 -6.08
N LEU A 247 -1.89 9.85 -7.09
CA LEU A 247 -2.97 8.98 -7.53
C LEU A 247 -2.57 7.54 -7.19
N GLY A 248 -3.23 6.99 -6.18
CA GLY A 248 -2.95 5.66 -5.64
C GLY A 248 -3.30 4.53 -6.58
N SER A 249 -2.92 3.31 -6.21
CA SER A 249 -3.14 2.11 -7.03
C SER A 249 -4.61 1.91 -7.42
N GLN A 250 -5.55 2.20 -6.51
CA GLN A 250 -6.99 2.12 -6.77
C GLN A 250 -7.43 3.26 -7.71
N GLY A 251 -6.91 4.47 -7.52
CA GLY A 251 -7.17 5.63 -8.35
C GLY A 251 -6.68 5.48 -9.78
N LYS A 252 -5.49 4.90 -9.98
CA LYS A 252 -4.92 4.66 -11.31
C LYS A 252 -5.81 3.79 -12.20
N ARG A 253 -6.62 2.90 -11.61
CA ARG A 253 -7.56 2.01 -12.33
C ARG A 253 -8.85 2.70 -12.78
N VAL A 254 -9.18 3.83 -12.17
CA VAL A 254 -10.47 4.53 -12.39
C VAL A 254 -10.30 5.99 -12.77
N GLY A 255 -9.09 6.54 -12.76
CA GLY A 255 -8.80 7.94 -13.04
C GLY A 255 -9.19 8.91 -11.91
N SER A 256 -8.52 10.05 -11.88
CA SER A 256 -8.79 11.17 -10.96
C SER A 256 -10.12 11.89 -11.22
N LEU A 257 -10.75 11.77 -12.39
CA LEU A 257 -12.13 12.29 -12.52
C LEU A 257 -13.15 11.48 -11.70
N TYR A 258 -12.89 10.19 -11.45
CA TYR A 258 -13.75 9.35 -10.61
C TYR A 258 -13.60 9.67 -9.12
N ALA A 259 -12.34 9.77 -8.69
CA ALA A 259 -12.01 9.88 -7.28
C ALA A 259 -10.86 10.84 -7.03
N GLY A 260 -10.75 11.97 -7.72
CA GLY A 260 -9.74 13.03 -7.49
C GLY A 260 -8.30 12.52 -7.41
N ALA A 261 -7.44 13.32 -6.80
CA ALA A 261 -6.11 12.92 -6.35
C ALA A 261 -6.03 13.08 -4.82
N ASP A 262 -5.00 12.50 -4.23
CA ASP A 262 -4.65 12.62 -2.83
C ASP A 262 -3.51 13.62 -2.63
N ASP A 263 -3.52 14.21 -1.45
CA ASP A 263 -2.38 14.96 -0.93
C ASP A 263 -1.47 13.98 -0.19
N ILE A 264 -0.16 14.21 -0.22
CA ILE A 264 0.81 13.43 0.56
C ILE A 264 1.67 14.37 1.41
N THR A 265 1.78 14.07 2.70
CA THR A 265 2.56 14.86 3.64
C THR A 265 3.97 14.29 3.75
N LEU A 266 4.96 15.17 3.66
CA LEU A 266 6.37 14.85 3.87
C LEU A 266 6.80 15.35 5.24
N TYR A 267 7.34 14.45 6.05
CA TYR A 267 7.85 14.74 7.39
C TYR A 267 9.35 15.00 7.36
N THR A 268 9.79 16.00 8.11
CA THR A 268 11.19 16.37 8.34
C THR A 268 11.43 16.57 9.84
N PRO A 269 12.37 15.86 10.48
CA PRO A 269 12.68 16.08 11.89
C PRO A 269 13.38 17.44 12.08
N LYS A 270 13.08 18.12 13.20
CA LYS A 270 13.76 19.37 13.63
C LYS A 270 15.02 19.11 14.45
N PHE A 271 15.40 17.85 14.61
CA PHE A 271 16.56 17.38 15.35
C PHE A 271 17.53 16.67 14.39
N ASP A 272 18.80 16.61 14.80
CA ASP A 272 19.84 15.99 13.99
C ASP A 272 19.61 14.49 13.84
N THR A 273 19.70 14.01 12.61
CA THR A 273 19.59 12.58 12.27
C THR A 273 20.75 12.15 11.39
N GLU A 274 21.17 10.90 11.55
CA GLU A 274 22.20 10.29 10.72
C GLU A 274 21.94 8.79 10.66
N LEU A 275 21.42 8.32 9.53
CA LEU A 275 21.08 6.91 9.31
C LEU A 275 21.78 6.38 8.07
N THR A 276 22.07 5.07 8.06
CA THR A 276 22.46 4.33 6.86
C THR A 276 21.38 3.33 6.52
N TYR A 277 20.75 3.46 5.36
CA TYR A 277 19.81 2.48 4.83
C TYR A 277 20.46 1.66 3.71
N SER A 278 20.40 0.34 3.79
CA SER A 278 20.99 -0.56 2.79
C SER A 278 20.07 -1.72 2.42
N CYS A 279 20.08 -2.08 1.13
CA CYS A 279 19.48 -3.30 0.62
C CYS A 279 20.44 -3.93 -0.40
N PRO A 280 21.18 -4.99 -0.01
CA PRO A 280 22.13 -5.66 -0.90
C PRO A 280 21.49 -6.22 -2.17
N ALA A 281 20.29 -6.79 -2.07
CA ALA A 281 19.56 -7.36 -3.21
C ALA A 281 19.25 -6.31 -4.31
N TYR A 282 19.10 -5.04 -3.92
CA TYR A 282 18.87 -3.92 -4.83
C TYR A 282 20.13 -3.07 -5.07
N GLY A 283 21.27 -3.45 -4.49
CA GLY A 283 22.56 -2.81 -4.73
C GLY A 283 22.66 -1.35 -4.29
N PHE A 284 21.90 -0.94 -3.26
CA PHE A 284 21.97 0.44 -2.75
C PHE A 284 22.37 0.52 -1.28
N THR A 285 23.07 1.61 -0.97
CA THR A 285 23.33 2.10 0.38
C THR A 285 23.17 3.63 0.37
N ARG A 286 22.43 4.18 1.33
CA ARG A 286 22.17 5.62 1.47
C ARG A 286 22.52 6.04 2.89
N THR A 287 23.42 6.99 3.05
CA THR A 287 23.82 7.51 4.36
C THR A 287 23.58 9.00 4.42
N GLY A 288 23.00 9.49 5.51
CA GLY A 288 22.71 10.90 5.71
C GLY A 288 21.53 11.16 6.65
N PRO A 289 21.04 12.41 6.69
CA PRO A 289 19.85 12.76 7.46
C PRO A 289 18.61 12.02 6.93
N PHE A 290 17.59 11.94 7.78
CA PHE A 290 16.33 11.22 7.60
C PHE A 290 15.77 11.35 6.17
N GLU A 291 15.69 12.57 5.65
CA GLU A 291 15.06 12.91 4.36
C GLU A 291 15.82 12.38 3.14
N THR A 292 17.06 11.92 3.33
CA THR A 292 17.94 11.45 2.24
C THR A 292 18.39 10.00 2.40
N SER A 293 18.42 9.47 3.62
CA SER A 293 18.81 8.10 3.92
C SER A 293 17.63 7.14 3.90
N VAL A 294 16.56 7.44 4.64
CA VAL A 294 15.36 6.59 4.78
C VAL A 294 14.15 7.12 4.00
N CYS A 295 14.21 8.37 3.55
CA CYS A 295 13.31 8.89 2.53
C CYS A 295 13.97 8.94 1.13
N PHE A 296 13.13 8.84 0.10
CA PHE A 296 13.51 8.75 -1.31
C PHE A 296 12.93 9.97 -2.05
N PRO A 297 13.55 11.16 -1.94
CA PRO A 297 13.05 12.40 -2.52
C PRO A 297 12.87 12.32 -4.04
N GLU A 298 13.61 11.45 -4.72
CA GLU A 298 13.41 11.15 -6.14
C GLU A 298 11.99 10.67 -6.48
N ARG A 299 11.27 10.03 -5.54
CA ARG A 299 9.89 9.55 -5.72
C ARG A 299 8.86 10.68 -5.79
N VAL A 300 9.24 11.87 -5.34
CA VAL A 300 8.39 13.08 -5.32
C VAL A 300 9.04 14.27 -6.01
N ALA A 301 10.12 14.05 -6.78
CA ALA A 301 10.81 15.09 -7.52
C ALA A 301 9.95 15.65 -8.68
N GLN A 302 9.14 14.79 -9.30
CA GLN A 302 8.18 15.15 -10.33
C GLN A 302 6.85 14.44 -10.06
N GLN A 303 5.75 15.17 -10.26
CA GLN A 303 4.43 14.58 -10.22
C GLN A 303 4.19 13.73 -11.47
N ASP A 304 3.93 12.44 -11.25
CA ASP A 304 3.47 11.51 -12.27
C ASP A 304 2.40 10.59 -11.65
N TRP A 305 1.13 10.82 -12.01
CA TRP A 305 0.00 10.10 -11.43
C TRP A 305 -0.08 8.63 -11.85
N PHE A 306 0.50 8.23 -12.98
CA PHE A 306 0.31 6.88 -13.50
C PHE A 306 1.57 6.03 -13.32
N ASN A 307 2.75 6.60 -13.56
CA ASN A 307 4.02 5.87 -13.40
C ASN A 307 4.69 6.09 -12.05
N GLY A 308 4.34 7.17 -11.33
CA GLY A 308 4.92 7.48 -10.02
C GLY A 308 4.28 6.68 -8.88
N ASN A 309 5.05 6.44 -7.81
CA ASN A 309 4.52 5.95 -6.54
C ASN A 309 5.04 6.82 -5.38
N PRO A 310 4.44 8.00 -5.14
CA PRO A 310 4.82 8.88 -4.04
C PRO A 310 4.82 8.22 -2.65
N TYR A 311 4.02 7.16 -2.43
CA TYR A 311 3.98 6.46 -1.14
C TYR A 311 5.35 5.85 -0.77
N THR A 312 6.13 5.42 -1.77
CA THR A 312 7.49 4.90 -1.54
C THR A 312 8.53 6.00 -1.32
N TYR A 313 8.12 7.27 -1.18
CA TYR A 313 8.97 8.29 -0.56
C TYR A 313 9.47 7.81 0.80
N TYR A 314 8.62 7.12 1.57
CA TYR A 314 9.01 6.50 2.83
C TYR A 314 9.54 5.09 2.56
N ALA A 315 10.78 4.82 2.97
CA ALA A 315 11.46 3.52 2.87
C ALA A 315 11.66 2.93 1.44
N GLY A 316 11.33 3.65 0.37
CA GLY A 316 11.80 3.33 -0.99
C GLY A 316 11.02 2.25 -1.75
N GLY A 317 10.39 1.32 -1.03
CA GLY A 317 9.56 0.26 -1.56
C GLY A 317 9.57 -0.99 -0.69
N ASP A 318 9.15 -2.11 -1.29
CA ASP A 318 9.14 -3.43 -0.69
C ASP A 318 10.43 -4.17 -1.08
N TYR A 319 11.26 -4.45 -0.07
CA TYR A 319 12.55 -5.12 -0.26
C TYR A 319 12.56 -6.44 0.50
N PRO A 320 13.20 -7.50 -0.04
CA PRO A 320 13.23 -8.82 0.59
C PRO A 320 13.84 -8.76 2.00
N ILE A 321 14.96 -8.06 2.12
CA ILE A 321 15.60 -7.71 3.38
C ILE A 321 16.35 -6.39 3.20
N ALA A 322 16.21 -5.48 4.16
CA ALA A 322 16.93 -4.20 4.18
C ALA A 322 17.18 -3.74 5.60
N THR A 323 18.32 -3.11 5.84
CA THR A 323 18.77 -2.72 7.19
C THR A 323 19.00 -1.22 7.27
N ILE A 324 18.44 -0.60 8.31
CA ILE A 324 18.62 0.81 8.67
C ILE A 324 19.41 0.87 9.97
N THR A 325 20.62 1.44 9.94
CA THR A 325 21.43 1.72 11.13
C THR A 325 21.28 3.18 11.52
N ASN A 326 20.97 3.46 12.79
CA ASN A 326 20.84 4.80 13.35
C ASN A 326 22.09 5.20 14.14
N HIS A 327 22.90 6.09 13.58
CA HIS A 327 24.17 6.53 14.17
C HIS A 327 23.98 7.52 15.33
N LYS A 328 22.76 8.01 15.57
CA LYS A 328 22.43 8.90 16.69
C LYS A 328 21.82 8.15 17.88
N ASN A 329 21.52 6.86 17.74
CA ASN A 329 21.02 6.01 18.82
C ASN A 329 21.74 4.65 18.85
N PRO A 330 23.09 4.62 18.98
CA PRO A 330 23.86 3.37 18.86
C PRO A 330 23.56 2.34 19.95
N ASP A 331 23.04 2.77 21.10
CA ASP A 331 22.69 1.91 22.24
C ASP A 331 21.18 1.58 22.29
N GLY A 332 20.41 1.99 21.28
CA GLY A 332 19.00 1.67 21.16
C GLY A 332 18.73 0.20 20.81
N PRO A 333 17.46 -0.23 20.79
CA PRO A 333 17.11 -1.60 20.48
C PRO A 333 17.40 -1.96 19.02
N ARG A 334 17.77 -3.23 18.80
CA ARG A 334 17.83 -3.87 17.49
C ARG A 334 16.49 -4.55 17.21
N VAL A 335 15.82 -4.13 16.15
CA VAL A 335 14.47 -4.59 15.84
C VAL A 335 14.44 -5.27 14.47
N VAL A 336 13.80 -6.42 14.39
CA VAL A 336 13.38 -7.01 13.11
C VAL A 336 11.91 -6.69 12.88
N LEU A 337 11.55 -6.23 11.69
CA LEU A 337 10.17 -5.97 11.29
C LEU A 337 9.82 -6.79 10.04
N LEU A 338 8.97 -7.81 10.21
CA LEU A 338 8.24 -8.43 9.11
C LEU A 338 7.15 -7.47 8.66
N ARG A 339 7.12 -7.14 7.37
CA ARG A 339 6.22 -6.12 6.82
C ARG A 339 5.73 -6.45 5.42
N ASP A 340 4.62 -5.81 5.08
CA ASP A 340 4.18 -5.61 3.71
C ASP A 340 4.37 -4.12 3.31
N SER A 341 3.73 -3.68 2.24
CA SER A 341 3.79 -2.29 1.80
C SER A 341 3.17 -1.32 2.80
N PHE A 342 2.24 -1.75 3.65
CA PHE A 342 1.56 -0.90 4.62
C PHE A 342 2.52 -0.29 5.63
N ALA A 343 3.56 -1.03 6.03
CA ALA A 343 4.56 -0.52 6.97
C ALA A 343 5.53 0.50 6.37
N CYS A 344 5.58 0.71 5.04
CA CYS A 344 6.55 1.62 4.39
C CYS A 344 6.57 3.01 5.05
N ALA A 345 5.40 3.59 5.32
CA ALA A 345 5.30 4.92 5.93
C ALA A 345 5.73 4.95 7.40
N LEU A 346 5.65 3.84 8.12
CA LEU A 346 6.06 3.73 9.52
C LEU A 346 7.56 3.43 9.66
N THR A 347 8.15 2.68 8.73
CA THR A 347 9.54 2.22 8.80
C THR A 347 10.56 3.35 9.08
N PRO A 348 10.54 4.52 8.41
CA PRO A 348 11.48 5.60 8.70
C PRO A 348 11.35 6.14 10.13
N PHE A 349 10.12 6.26 10.64
CA PHE A 349 9.87 6.75 11.99
C PHE A 349 10.35 5.75 13.05
N LEU A 350 9.99 4.47 12.88
CA LEU A 350 10.45 3.41 13.79
C LEU A 350 11.98 3.31 13.84
N ALA A 351 12.66 3.49 12.70
CA ALA A 351 14.12 3.45 12.67
C ALA A 351 14.80 4.50 13.55
N LEU A 352 14.12 5.62 13.86
CA LEU A 352 14.64 6.62 14.81
C LEU A 352 14.63 6.12 16.25
N SER A 353 13.71 5.22 16.60
CA SER A 353 13.62 4.59 17.92
C SER A 353 14.62 3.43 18.12
N CYS A 354 15.27 2.96 17.06
CA CYS A 354 16.17 1.81 17.06
C CYS A 354 17.64 2.23 16.95
N SER A 355 18.56 1.35 17.35
CA SER A 355 19.96 1.39 16.88
C SER A 355 20.08 0.78 15.48
N GLU A 356 19.33 -0.30 15.25
CA GLU A 356 19.23 -0.98 13.97
C GLU A 356 17.80 -1.49 13.76
N LEU A 357 17.23 -1.21 12.59
CA LEU A 357 15.97 -1.77 12.14
C LEU A 357 16.22 -2.58 10.87
N THR A 358 15.99 -3.89 10.94
CA THR A 358 15.99 -4.76 9.75
C THR A 358 14.57 -5.07 9.34
N THR A 359 14.18 -4.71 8.13
CA THR A 359 12.87 -5.03 7.57
C THR A 359 12.97 -6.24 6.65
N ILE A 360 12.01 -7.16 6.74
CA ILE A 360 11.91 -8.34 5.88
C ILE A 360 10.50 -8.38 5.28
N ASP A 361 10.41 -8.61 3.97
CA ASP A 361 9.13 -8.79 3.26
C ASP A 361 9.04 -10.21 2.71
N LEU A 362 8.17 -11.03 3.30
CA LEU A 362 8.07 -12.46 3.00
C LEU A 362 7.65 -12.75 1.55
N ARG A 363 7.08 -11.77 0.83
CA ARG A 363 6.72 -11.95 -0.59
C ARG A 363 7.95 -12.03 -1.50
N TYR A 364 9.08 -11.51 -1.04
CA TYR A 364 10.31 -11.41 -1.81
C TYR A 364 11.50 -12.07 -1.11
N PHE A 365 11.41 -12.33 0.20
CA PHE A 365 12.47 -12.95 0.98
C PHE A 365 12.64 -14.42 0.58
N GLU A 366 13.89 -14.80 0.32
CA GLU A 366 14.33 -16.16 0.06
C GLU A 366 15.35 -16.55 1.14
N GLY A 367 15.20 -17.74 1.71
CA GLY A 367 16.13 -18.28 2.72
C GLY A 367 15.42 -18.73 4.00
N ASP A 368 16.20 -19.19 4.97
CA ASP A 368 15.67 -19.57 6.28
C ASP A 368 15.41 -18.33 7.13
N LEU A 369 14.12 -18.06 7.40
CA LEU A 369 13.71 -16.87 8.14
C LEU A 369 14.19 -16.91 9.59
N LEU A 370 14.10 -18.07 10.25
CA LEU A 370 14.39 -18.20 11.66
C LEU A 370 15.88 -18.05 11.94
N ASP A 371 16.72 -18.73 11.15
CA ASP A 371 18.18 -18.61 11.20
C ASP A 371 18.62 -17.18 10.86
N THR A 372 17.96 -16.54 9.89
CA THR A 372 18.23 -15.14 9.55
C THR A 372 17.95 -14.21 10.72
N ILE A 373 16.78 -14.33 11.36
CA ILE A 373 16.41 -13.49 12.50
C ILE A 373 17.33 -13.76 13.70
N ALA A 374 17.64 -15.03 13.99
CA ALA A 374 18.56 -15.40 15.05
C ALA A 374 19.96 -14.77 14.84
N GLY A 375 20.47 -14.81 13.61
CA GLY A 375 21.76 -14.24 13.25
C GLY A 375 21.83 -12.70 13.32
N LEU A 376 20.68 -12.01 13.32
CA LEU A 376 20.62 -10.57 13.53
C LEU A 376 20.68 -10.18 15.01
N GLU A 377 20.50 -11.13 15.94
CA GLU A 377 20.48 -10.92 17.39
C GLU A 377 19.58 -9.72 17.81
N PRO A 378 18.29 -9.69 17.41
CA PRO A 378 17.39 -8.59 17.76
C PRO A 378 16.93 -8.65 19.22
N ASP A 379 16.64 -7.49 19.79
CA ASP A 379 15.97 -7.35 21.09
C ASP A 379 14.47 -7.70 20.98
N ILE A 380 13.89 -7.56 19.79
CA ILE A 380 12.50 -7.94 19.50
C ILE A 380 12.29 -8.15 17.98
N ALA A 381 11.42 -9.09 17.63
CA ALA A 381 10.86 -9.23 16.30
C ALA A 381 9.40 -8.75 16.27
N LEU A 382 9.05 -8.00 15.24
CA LEU A 382 7.72 -7.44 15.03
C LEU A 382 7.14 -7.97 13.72
N THR A 383 5.82 -8.09 13.66
CA THR A 383 5.09 -8.13 12.38
C THR A 383 4.13 -6.96 12.34
N LEU A 384 4.09 -6.22 11.24
CA LEU A 384 3.08 -5.18 11.04
C LEU A 384 2.37 -5.41 9.72
N TYR A 385 1.09 -5.78 9.82
CA TYR A 385 0.20 -5.98 8.68
C TYR A 385 -1.14 -5.26 8.90
N ALA A 386 -1.78 -4.86 7.81
CA ALA A 386 -3.14 -4.34 7.88
C ALA A 386 -4.15 -5.46 8.21
N ALA A 387 -5.28 -5.12 8.82
CA ALA A 387 -6.32 -6.08 9.17
C ALA A 387 -6.77 -6.95 7.99
N SER A 388 -6.85 -6.38 6.78
CA SER A 388 -7.19 -7.10 5.55
C SER A 388 -6.14 -8.12 5.10
N THR A 389 -4.91 -8.04 5.61
CA THR A 389 -3.81 -8.95 5.26
C THR A 389 -3.97 -10.31 5.93
N THR A 390 -4.63 -10.40 7.10
CA THR A 390 -4.76 -11.64 7.90
C THR A 390 -5.39 -12.83 7.18
N ARG A 391 -6.10 -12.57 6.07
CA ARG A 391 -6.75 -13.57 5.21
C ARG A 391 -5.97 -13.95 3.95
N LEU A 392 -4.77 -13.39 3.75
CA LEU A 392 -3.94 -13.64 2.56
C LEU A 392 -3.04 -14.86 2.77
N ASP A 393 -2.76 -15.58 1.70
CA ASP A 393 -2.09 -16.90 1.76
C ASP A 393 -0.56 -16.79 1.88
N ASN A 394 0.04 -15.71 1.39
CA ASN A 394 1.47 -15.61 1.09
C ASN A 394 2.29 -14.74 2.06
N LEU A 395 1.67 -14.26 3.14
CA LEU A 395 2.31 -13.35 4.10
C LEU A 395 2.50 -13.96 5.50
N PHE A 396 2.14 -15.24 5.66
CA PHE A 396 2.22 -16.00 6.91
C PHE A 396 2.96 -17.34 6.75
N GLN A 397 3.72 -17.47 5.66
CA GLN A 397 4.57 -18.63 5.38
C GLN A 397 5.97 -18.34 5.94
N TYR A 398 6.19 -18.77 7.19
CA TYR A 398 7.44 -18.53 7.92
C TYR A 398 8.52 -19.61 7.65
N GLU A 399 8.09 -20.76 7.12
CA GLU A 399 8.97 -21.83 6.67
C GLU A 399 9.01 -21.82 5.13
N HIS A 400 10.21 -21.76 4.55
CA HIS A 400 10.39 -22.08 3.14
C HIS A 400 10.58 -23.59 3.00
N THR A 401 9.54 -24.31 2.58
CA THR A 401 9.72 -25.66 2.05
C THR A 401 10.32 -25.53 0.66
N GLU A 402 11.58 -25.92 0.48
CA GLU A 402 12.13 -26.18 -0.86
C GLU A 402 11.23 -27.24 -1.53
N GLU A 403 10.44 -26.85 -2.53
CA GLU A 403 9.79 -27.81 -3.45
C GLU A 403 10.77 -28.36 -4.50
#